data_AF-A0AAN8MCT8-F1
#
_entry.id   AF-A0AAN8MCT8-F1
#
_cell.length_a   1.000
_cell.length_b   1.000
_cell.length_c   1.000
_cell.angle_alpha   90.00
_cell.angle_beta   90.00
_cell.angle_gamma   90.00
#
_symmetry.space_group_name_H-M   'P 1'
#
loop_
_entity.id
_entity.type
_entity.pdbx_description
1 polymer ?
#
loop_
_entity_poly.entity_id
_entity_poly.type
_entity_poly.pdbx_seq_one_letter_code
_entity_poly.pdbx_strand_id
1 'polypeptide(L)' 'MEANCTLVCCEEERETDKAVIVQFSNGNLRNTEQLDFSFYKNIDETNPRKKHRRMLVAESNRLSYVGNNFGTGSQKS' A
#
# COMPACT_ATOMS: atom_id res chain seq x y z
N MET A 1 9.95 -14.45 -19.08
CA MET A 1 10.54 -13.75 -17.93
C MET A 1 9.41 -13.61 -16.92
N GLU A 2 9.27 -14.58 -16.03
CA GLU A 2 8.23 -14.52 -15.00
C GLU A 2 8.53 -13.30 -14.13
N ALA A 3 7.64 -12.31 -14.19
CA ALA A 3 7.68 -11.20 -13.27
C ALA A 3 7.34 -11.79 -11.89
N ASN A 4 8.36 -12.18 -11.13
CA ASN A 4 8.16 -12.57 -9.74
C ASN A 4 7.52 -11.38 -9.02
N CYS A 5 6.22 -11.51 -8.71
CA CYS A 5 5.51 -10.51 -7.93
C CYS A 5 6.22 -10.36 -6.59
N THR A 6 6.83 -9.20 -6.36
CA THR A 6 7.56 -8.92 -5.12
C THR A 6 6.65 -8.37 -4.02
N LEU A 7 5.35 -8.23 -4.31
CA LEU A 7 4.32 -7.75 -3.41
C LEU A 7 3.22 -8.81 -3.30
N VAL A 8 2.69 -8.98 -2.09
CA VAL A 8 1.55 -9.85 -1.79
C VAL A 8 0.44 -9.02 -1.15
N CYS A 9 -0.81 -9.35 -1.49
CA CYS A 9 -1.97 -8.75 -0.85
C CYS A 9 -1.96 -9.13 0.63
N CYS A 10 -2.13 -8.13 1.49
CA CYS A 10 -2.46 -8.36 2.87
C CYS A 10 -3.94 -8.71 2.92
N GLU A 11 -4.25 -9.94 3.32
CA GLU A 11 -5.61 -10.42 3.53
C GLU A 11 -6.11 -9.95 4.91
N GLU A 12 -6.71 -10.84 5.70
CA GLU A 12 -7.26 -10.50 7.01
C GLU A 12 -6.23 -9.85 7.95
N GLU A 13 -6.68 -8.84 8.69
CA GLU A 13 -5.88 -8.17 9.72
C GLU A 13 -5.45 -9.17 10.78
N ARG A 14 -4.15 -9.24 11.04
CA ARG A 14 -3.57 -10.03 12.14
C ARG A 14 -3.27 -9.11 13.30
N GLU A 15 -3.23 -9.66 14.50
CA GLU A 15 -2.95 -8.92 15.75
C GLU A 15 -1.59 -8.19 15.75
N THR A 16 -0.67 -8.61 14.87
CA THR A 16 0.66 -7.97 14.69
C THR A 16 0.66 -6.82 13.67
N ASP A 17 -0.41 -6.66 12.91
CA ASP A 17 -0.49 -5.66 11.86
C ASP A 17 -0.73 -4.27 12.48
N LYS A 18 0.10 -3.31 12.07
CA LYS A 18 0.04 -1.93 12.58
C LYS A 18 -0.92 -1.11 11.73
N ALA A 19 -1.70 -0.24 12.37
CA ALA A 19 -2.53 0.73 11.68
C ALA A 19 -1.69 1.58 10.71
N VAL A 20 -2.19 1.77 9.49
CA VAL A 20 -1.55 2.56 8.44
C VAL A 20 -2.28 3.88 8.29
N ILE A 21 -1.54 4.99 8.36
CA ILE A 21 -2.07 6.32 8.05
C ILE A 21 -1.76 6.62 6.59
N VAL A 22 -2.79 6.97 5.83
CA VAL A 22 -2.66 7.41 4.45
C VAL A 22 -3.19 8.82 4.27
N GLN A 23 -2.47 9.61 3.47
CA GLN A 23 -2.85 10.98 3.15
C GLN A 23 -3.14 11.07 1.66
N PHE A 24 -4.38 11.43 1.32
CA PHE A 24 -4.76 11.73 -0.05
C PHE A 24 -4.51 13.21 -0.35
N SER A 25 -3.97 13.50 -1.53
CA SER A 25 -3.73 14.88 -1.98
C SER A 25 -5.03 15.68 -2.16
N ASN A 26 -6.13 14.99 -2.48
CA ASN A 26 -7.41 15.61 -2.83
C ASN A 26 -8.31 15.86 -1.61
N GLY A 27 -7.73 15.89 -0.40
CA GLY A 27 -8.45 16.12 0.85
C GLY A 27 -9.04 14.84 1.46
N ASN A 28 -10.07 15.01 2.28
CA ASN A 28 -10.69 13.91 3.03
C ASN A 28 -11.88 13.32 2.27
N LEU A 29 -12.01 12.00 2.32
CA LEU A 29 -13.16 11.29 1.79
C LEU A 29 -14.39 11.55 2.67
N ARG A 30 -15.50 11.94 2.03
CA ARG A 30 -16.78 12.17 2.73
C ARG A 30 -17.56 10.88 2.95
N ASN A 31 -17.36 9.89 2.10
CA ASN A 31 -17.97 8.57 2.21
C ASN A 31 -16.92 7.51 1.88
N THR A 32 -16.57 6.68 2.88
CA THR A 32 -15.59 5.61 2.75
C THR A 32 -16.20 4.29 2.26
N GLU A 33 -17.52 4.15 2.27
CA GLU A 33 -18.22 2.93 1.82
C GLU A 33 -18.21 2.77 0.29
N GLN A 34 -17.81 3.81 -0.44
CA GLN A 34 -17.69 3.79 -1.92
C GLN A 34 -16.27 3.43 -2.39
N LEU A 35 -15.41 3.00 -1.46
CA LEU A 35 -14.02 2.72 -1.73
C LEU A 35 -13.63 1.34 -1.22
N ASP A 36 -13.11 0.55 -2.14
CA ASP A 36 -12.49 -0.73 -1.83
C ASP A 36 -10.99 -0.51 -1.67
N PHE A 37 -10.48 -0.82 -0.48
CA PHE A 37 -9.07 -0.71 -0.16
C PHE A 37 -8.39 -2.07 -0.24
N SER A 38 -7.30 -2.15 -1.00
CA SER A 38 -6.41 -3.31 -1.03
C SER A 38 -5.01 -2.89 -0.62
N PHE A 39 -4.43 -3.59 0.35
CA PHE A 39 -3.11 -3.28 0.89
C PHE A 39 -2.13 -4.37 0.50
N TYR A 40 -0.91 -3.99 0.12
CA TYR A 40 0.12 -4.90 -0.31
C TYR A 40 1.42 -4.66 0.45
N LYS A 41 2.12 -5.75 0.77
CA LYS A 41 3.45 -5.72 1.40
C LYS A 41 4.48 -6.47 0.56
N ASN A 42 5.74 -6.08 0.71
CA ASN A 42 6.84 -6.79 0.08
C ASN A 42 7.12 -8.13 0.77
N ILE A 43 7.41 -9.15 -0.03
CA ILE A 43 7.76 -10.50 0.44
C ILE A 43 9.20 -10.59 0.96
N ASP A 44 10.09 -9.71 0.52
CA ASP A 44 11.49 -9.70 0.95
C ASP A 44 11.60 -9.03 2.33
N GLU A 45 11.40 -9.83 3.37
CA GLU A 45 11.54 -9.41 4.76
C GLU A 45 13.01 -9.37 5.21
N THR A 46 13.92 -9.98 4.45
CA THR A 46 15.35 -10.05 4.78
C THR A 46 16.08 -8.74 4.51
N ASN A 47 15.71 -8.05 3.43
CA ASN A 47 16.36 -6.81 3.03
C ASN A 47 15.78 -5.62 3.82
N PRO A 48 16.58 -4.93 4.67
CA PRO A 48 16.09 -3.82 5.49
C PRO A 48 15.43 -2.68 4.71
N ARG A 49 15.83 -2.47 3.45
CA ARG A 49 15.26 -1.44 2.56
C ARG A 49 13.97 -1.88 1.87
N LYS A 50 13.73 -3.18 1.73
CA LYS A 50 12.54 -3.71 1.02
C LYS A 50 11.46 -4.18 1.98
N LYS A 51 11.83 -4.66 3.18
CA LYS A 51 10.89 -5.22 4.16
C LYS A 51 9.75 -4.28 4.57
N HIS A 52 9.96 -2.97 4.48
CA HIS A 52 8.96 -1.95 4.81
C HIS A 52 8.26 -1.34 3.60
N ARG A 53 8.50 -1.85 2.38
CA ARG A 53 7.77 -1.39 1.19
C ARG A 53 6.31 -1.83 1.29
N ARG A 54 5.42 -0.86 1.11
CA ARG A 54 3.97 -1.01 1.17
C ARG A 54 3.34 -0.26 0.00
N MET A 55 2.23 -0.80 -0.48
CA MET A 55 1.39 -0.19 -1.50
C MET A 55 -0.06 -0.29 -1.03
N LEU A 56 -0.83 0.80 -1.21
CA LEU A 56 -2.26 0.83 -1.01
C LEU A 56 -2.92 1.15 -2.35
N VAL A 57 -3.92 0.37 -2.70
CA VAL A 57 -4.82 0.63 -3.82
C VAL A 57 -6.18 0.98 -3.24
N ALA A 58 -6.77 2.07 -3.71
CA ALA A 58 -8.12 2.49 -3.37
C ALA A 58 -8.94 2.59 -4.65
N GLU A 59 -9.95 1.74 -4.79
CA GLU A 59 -10.78 1.65 -5.99
C GLU A 59 -12.18 2.17 -5.72
N SER A 60 -12.70 2.95 -6.66
CA SER A 60 -14.09 3.42 -6.67
C SER A 60 -14.72 3.12 -8.03
N ASN A 61 -16.03 3.30 -8.14
CA ASN A 61 -16.76 3.19 -9.41
C ASN A 61 -16.25 4.10 -10.55
N ARG A 62 -15.44 5.13 -10.24
CA ARG A 62 -14.99 6.13 -11.23
C ARG A 62 -13.49 6.16 -11.46
N LEU A 63 -12.71 5.94 -10.40
CA LEU A 63 -11.26 6.13 -10.37
C LEU A 63 -10.61 5.11 -9.43
N SER A 64 -9.40 4.68 -9.78
CA SER A 64 -8.50 3.93 -8.89
C SER A 64 -7.29 4.79 -8.54
N TYR A 65 -6.90 4.77 -7.26
CA TYR A 65 -5.76 5.48 -6.72
C TYR A 65 -4.73 4.49 -6.19
N VAL A 66 -3.45 4.76 -6.45
CA VAL A 66 -2.34 3.95 -5.94
C VAL A 66 -1.39 4.83 -5.14
N GLY A 67 -1.15 4.46 -3.89
CA GLY A 67 -0.15 5.06 -3.01
C GLY A 67 0.93 4.05 -2.66
N ASN A 68 2.19 4.47 -2.62
CA ASN A 68 3.29 3.63 -2.15
C ASN A 68 4.28 4.46 -1.33
N ASN A 69 5.06 3.79 -0.47
CA ASN A 69 6.07 4.42 0.37
C ASN A 69 7.50 4.23 -0.16
N PHE A 70 7.66 3.88 -1.44
CA PHE A 70 8.94 3.51 -2.04
C PHE A 70 9.07 4.03 -3.46
N GLY A 71 10.26 4.46 -3.85
CA GLY A 71 10.51 5.01 -5.17
C GLY A 71 11.85 5.72 -5.25
N THR A 72 12.12 6.41 -6.35
CA THR A 72 13.36 7.17 -6.54
C THR A 72 13.55 8.28 -5.50
N GLY A 73 12.46 8.77 -4.91
CA GLY A 73 12.45 9.76 -3.82
C GLY A 73 12.53 9.21 -2.39
N SER A 74 12.44 7.88 -2.19
CA SER A 74 12.50 7.28 -0.84
C SER A 74 13.94 7.12 -0.31
N GLN A 75 14.90 7.84 -0.90
CA GLN A 75 16.27 8.01 -0.43
C GLN A 75 16.48 9.44 0.11
N LYS A 76 15.85 9.84 1.22
CA LYS A 76 16.35 10.95 2.04
C LYS A 76 15.96 10.78 3.51
N SER A 77 16.85 10.11 4.25
CA SER A 77 17.43 10.45 5.56
C SER A 77 17.86 9.16 6.27
#